data_AF-A0A353WK07-F1
#
_entry.id   AF-A0A353WK07-F1
#
_cell.length_a   1.000
_cell.length_b   1.000
_cell.length_c   1.000
_cell.angle_alpha   90.00
_cell.angle_beta   90.00
_cell.angle_gamma   90.00
#
_symmetry.space_group_name_H-M   'P 1'
#
loop_
_entity.id
_entity.type
_entity.pdbx_description
1 polymer ?
#
loop_
_entity_poly.entity_id
_entity_poly.type
_entity_poly.pdbx_seq_one_letter_code
_entity_poly.pdbx_strand_id
1 'polypeptide(L)'
;MKSLCSPLKVYQYLQKNGYPVPNNALCTKNFAWAELLVRQTELPTLLVLKNLHKTAQILQKYRDSFFDNSPVIVTSAWRSSAYNKKIGGALKSYHIYGM
;
A
#
# COMPACT_ATOMS: atom_id res chain seq x y z
N MET A 1 4.72 11.43 -16.09
CA MET A 1 5.10 12.05 -14.80
C MET A 1 4.53 11.23 -13.65
N LYS A 2 5.29 11.08 -12.55
CA LYS A 2 4.80 10.47 -11.30
C LYS A 2 3.99 11.50 -10.52
N SER A 3 2.90 11.10 -9.87
CA SER A 3 2.03 12.01 -9.11
C SER A 3 1.73 11.47 -7.72
N LEU A 4 1.81 12.34 -6.70
CA LEU A 4 1.35 12.00 -5.36
C LEU A 4 -0.18 11.85 -5.38
N CYS A 5 -0.65 10.68 -4.96
CA CYS A 5 -2.06 10.31 -4.95
C CYS A 5 -2.51 10.09 -3.52
N SER A 6 -3.53 10.84 -3.10
CA SER A 6 -4.12 10.66 -1.77
C SER A 6 -4.85 9.32 -1.66
N PRO A 7 -5.05 8.79 -0.44
CA PRO A 7 -5.85 7.58 -0.22
C PRO A 7 -7.24 7.65 -0.87
N LEU A 8 -7.89 8.82 -0.85
CA LEU A 8 -9.21 9.02 -1.46
C LEU A 8 -9.17 8.87 -2.98
N LYS A 9 -8.16 9.44 -3.65
CA LYS A 9 -8.02 9.33 -5.11
C LYS A 9 -7.79 7.87 -5.53
N VAL A 10 -6.96 7.15 -4.78
CA VAL A 10 -6.71 5.72 -5.05
C VAL A 10 -7.94 4.88 -4.77
N TYR A 11 -8.67 5.16 -3.68
CA TYR A 11 -9.94 4.51 -3.39
C TYR A 11 -10.92 4.67 -4.56
N GLN A 12 -11.16 5.90 -5.00
CA GLN A 12 -12.05 6.19 -6.14
C GLN A 12 -11.60 5.50 -7.43
N TYR A 13 -10.28 5.47 -7.69
CA TYR A 13 -9.72 4.75 -8.83
C TYR A 13 -10.04 3.25 -8.77
N LEU A 14 -9.79 2.61 -7.63
CA LEU A 14 -10.01 1.18 -7.44
C LEU A 14 -11.50 0.83 -7.53
N GLN A 15 -12.39 1.65 -7.01
CA GLN A 15 -13.84 1.44 -7.15
C GLN A 15 -14.30 1.50 -8.61
N LYS A 16 -13.66 2.35 -9.43
CA LYS A 16 -14.03 2.52 -10.85
C LYS A 16 -13.36 1.51 -11.78
N ASN A 17 -12.10 1.17 -11.54
CA ASN A 17 -11.26 0.44 -12.49
C ASN A 17 -10.75 -0.90 -11.96
N GLY A 18 -10.83 -1.14 -10.65
CA GLY A 18 -10.16 -2.26 -10.01
C GLY A 18 -8.64 -2.17 -10.09
N TYR A 19 -7.99 -3.34 -10.06
CA TYR A 19 -6.54 -3.48 -10.17
C TYR A 19 -6.07 -3.56 -11.64
N PRO A 20 -4.80 -3.21 -11.92
CA PRO A 20 -3.79 -2.67 -11.00
C PRO A 20 -3.86 -1.15 -10.82
N VAL A 21 -3.37 -0.64 -9.68
CA VAL A 21 -3.14 0.81 -9.54
C VAL A 21 -1.95 1.20 -10.44
N PRO A 22 -2.01 2.34 -11.17
CA PRO A 22 -0.90 2.77 -12.02
C PRO A 22 0.42 2.93 -11.26
N ASN A 23 1.53 2.42 -11.82
CA ASN A 23 2.86 2.48 -11.19
C ASN A 23 3.37 3.91 -10.93
N ASN A 24 2.84 4.90 -11.63
CA ASN A 24 3.19 6.30 -11.44
C ASN A 24 2.34 7.00 -10.37
N ALA A 25 1.35 6.32 -9.78
CA ALA A 25 0.59 6.81 -8.64
C ALA A 25 1.39 6.59 -7.35
N LEU A 26 2.05 7.65 -6.89
CA LEU A 26 2.88 7.64 -5.70
C LEU A 26 2.05 7.77 -4.43
N CYS A 27 2.35 6.94 -3.43
CA CYS A 27 1.84 7.06 -2.07
C CYS A 27 2.64 8.12 -1.29
N THR A 28 3.96 8.08 -1.43
CA THR A 28 4.92 9.09 -0.95
C THR A 28 6.01 9.31 -2.01
N LYS A 29 7.03 10.12 -1.73
CA LYS A 29 8.07 10.48 -2.70
C LYS A 29 8.75 9.25 -3.33
N ASN A 30 8.98 8.18 -2.56
CA ASN A 30 9.72 7.00 -3.00
C ASN A 30 8.96 5.68 -2.89
N PHE A 31 7.67 5.72 -2.53
CA PHE A 31 6.82 4.52 -2.45
C PHE A 31 5.56 4.72 -3.29
N ALA A 32 5.33 3.83 -4.25
CA ALA A 32 4.15 3.78 -5.10
C ALA A 32 3.02 2.96 -4.47
N TRP A 33 1.77 3.30 -4.80
CA TRP A 33 0.62 2.52 -4.36
C TRP A 33 0.65 1.08 -4.88
N ALA A 34 1.22 0.85 -6.06
CA ALA A 34 1.41 -0.48 -6.63
C ALA A 34 2.36 -1.37 -5.80
N GLU A 35 3.30 -0.78 -5.04
CA GLU A 35 4.20 -1.52 -4.14
C GLU A 35 3.48 -1.93 -2.84
N LEU A 36 2.45 -1.18 -2.45
CA LEU A 36 1.69 -1.39 -1.21
C LEU A 36 0.44 -2.27 -1.40
N LEU A 37 0.02 -2.47 -2.66
CA LEU A 37 -1.21 -3.15 -3.02
C LEU A 37 -0.91 -4.29 -3.98
N VAL A 38 -0.97 -5.51 -3.46
CA VAL A 38 -0.88 -6.72 -4.29
C VAL A 38 -2.20 -6.91 -5.03
N ARG A 39 -2.13 -7.35 -6.29
CA ARG A 39 -3.32 -7.73 -7.06
C ARG A 39 -4.02 -8.91 -6.38
N GLN A 40 -5.20 -8.64 -5.85
CA GLN A 40 -6.08 -9.63 -5.23
C GLN A 40 -7.53 -9.29 -5.55
N THR A 41 -8.44 -10.24 -5.32
CA THR A 41 -9.85 -10.11 -5.71
C THR A 41 -10.55 -8.97 -4.98
N GLU A 42 -10.25 -8.78 -3.70
CA GLU A 42 -10.87 -7.76 -2.88
C GLU A 42 -10.17 -6.40 -3.02
N LEU A 43 -10.98 -5.35 -3.01
CA LEU A 43 -10.51 -3.98 -2.96
C LEU A 43 -10.30 -3.53 -1.51
N PRO A 44 -9.28 -2.70 -1.22
CA PRO A 44 -9.04 -2.16 0.11
C PRO A 44 -10.12 -1.13 0.44
N THR A 45 -10.47 -1.05 1.72
CA THR A 45 -11.31 0.05 2.22
C THR A 45 -10.52 1.35 2.24
N LEU A 46 -11.21 2.49 2.29
CA LEU A 46 -10.55 3.78 2.47
C LEU A 46 -9.73 3.84 3.77
N LEU A 47 -10.16 3.15 4.84
CA LEU A 47 -9.40 3.06 6.09
C LEU A 47 -8.07 2.33 5.90
N VAL A 48 -8.07 1.18 5.20
CA VAL A 48 -6.84 0.46 4.85
C VAL A 48 -5.89 1.35 4.07
N LEU A 49 -6.38 2.08 3.07
CA LEU A 49 -5.54 2.99 2.29
C LEU A 49 -4.96 4.13 3.15
N LYS A 50 -5.74 4.68 4.09
CA LYS A 50 -5.25 5.68 5.05
C LYS A 50 -4.16 5.11 5.95
N ASN A 51 -4.29 3.87 6.41
CA ASN A 51 -3.28 3.21 7.23
C ASN A 51 -2.00 2.95 6.44
N LEU A 52 -2.11 2.40 5.23
CA LEU A 52 -0.97 2.21 4.33
C LEU A 52 -0.22 3.51 4.05
N HIS A 53 -0.95 4.62 3.86
CA HIS A 53 -0.33 5.92 3.65
C HIS A 53 0.49 6.36 4.87
N LYS A 54 -0.02 6.16 6.10
CA LYS A 54 0.73 6.43 7.33
C LYS A 54 1.96 5.53 7.45
N THR A 55 1.84 4.24 7.18
CA THR A 55 2.97 3.31 7.17
C THR A 55 4.02 3.72 6.14
N ALA A 56 3.61 4.11 4.94
CA ALA A 56 4.52 4.59 3.89
C ALA A 56 5.20 5.93 4.25
N GLN A 57 4.52 6.84 4.96
CA GLN A 57 5.14 8.06 5.50
C GLN A 57 6.22 7.73 6.54
N ILE A 58 5.97 6.75 7.40
CA ILE A 58 6.96 6.26 8.37
C ILE A 58 8.16 5.65 7.64
N LEU A 59 7.92 4.78 6.66
CA LEU A 59 8.99 4.18 5.84
C LEU A 59 9.80 5.25 5.08
N GLN A 60 9.15 6.29 4.55
CA GLN A 60 9.82 7.44 3.93
C GLN A 60 10.73 8.15 4.93
N LYS A 61 10.27 8.38 6.16
CA LYS A 61 11.10 8.96 7.22
C LYS A 61 12.30 8.09 7.55
N TYR A 62 12.12 6.76 7.66
CA TYR A 62 13.22 5.83 7.90
C TYR A 62 14.24 5.83 6.76
N ARG A 63 13.77 5.75 5.52
CA ARG A 63 14.59 5.87 4.31
C ARG A 63 15.45 7.14 4.35
N ASP A 64 14.83 8.27 4.65
CA ASP A 64 15.50 9.57 4.56
C ASP A 64 16.44 9.85 5.73
N SER A 65 16.16 9.30 6.92
CA SER A 65 16.87 9.67 8.15
C SER A 65 17.81 8.59 8.69
N PHE A 66 17.57 7.31 8.38
CA PHE A 66 18.31 6.18 8.97
C PHE A 66 19.02 5.30 7.95
N PHE A 67 18.55 5.31 6.70
CA PHE A 67 19.13 4.48 5.64
C PHE A 67 19.88 5.29 4.58
N ASP A 68 20.21 6.56 4.85
CA ASP A 68 20.92 7.45 3.94
C ASP A 68 20.36 7.44 2.51
N ASN A 69 19.03 7.49 2.40
CA ASN A 69 18.30 7.44 1.13
C ASN A 69 18.41 6.11 0.35
N SER A 70 18.90 5.04 0.97
CA SER A 70 18.99 3.72 0.35
C SER A 70 17.60 3.22 -0.08
N PRO A 71 17.49 2.49 -1.21
CA PRO A 71 16.23 1.90 -1.63
C PRO A 71 15.66 0.94 -0.57
N VAL A 72 14.37 1.07 -0.27
CA VAL A 72 13.63 0.15 0.60
C VAL A 72 12.69 -0.66 -0.26
N ILE A 73 12.87 -1.99 -0.27
CA ILE A 73 12.03 -2.91 -1.05
C ILE A 73 10.87 -3.37 -0.19
N VAL A 74 9.65 -3.02 -0.59
CA VAL A 74 8.42 -3.54 0.05
C VAL A 74 8.10 -4.90 -0.55
N THR A 75 8.34 -5.97 0.21
CA THR A 75 8.02 -7.35 -0.25
C THR A 75 6.57 -7.72 0.01
N SER A 76 5.94 -7.12 1.02
CA SER A 76 4.51 -7.26 1.27
C SER A 76 3.95 -6.10 2.10
N ALA A 77 2.70 -5.75 1.83
CA ALA A 77 1.98 -4.70 2.54
C ALA A 77 0.53 -5.16 2.79
N TRP A 78 -0.47 -4.56 2.16
CA TRP A 78 -1.86 -4.96 2.43
C TRP A 78 -2.23 -6.32 1.82
N ARG A 79 -3.01 -7.08 2.58
CA ARG A 79 -3.60 -8.36 2.19
C ARG A 79 -5.08 -8.36 2.57
N SER A 80 -5.95 -8.84 1.70
CA SER A 80 -7.35 -9.04 2.08
C SER A 80 -7.43 -10.17 3.10
N SER A 81 -8.50 -10.25 3.89
CA SER A 81 -8.68 -11.37 4.83
C SER A 81 -8.65 -12.72 4.10
N ALA A 82 -9.25 -12.80 2.91
CA ALA A 82 -9.25 -14.01 2.10
C ALA A 82 -7.85 -14.34 1.54
N TYR A 83 -7.13 -13.34 1.02
CA TYR A 83 -5.77 -13.54 0.53
C TYR A 83 -4.81 -13.94 1.67
N ASN A 84 -4.91 -13.27 2.81
CA ASN A 84 -4.14 -13.62 4.01
C ASN A 84 -4.42 -15.05 4.47
N LYS A 85 -5.70 -15.47 4.52
CA LYS A 85 -6.06 -16.86 4.84
C LYS A 85 -5.51 -17.85 3.81
N LYS A 86 -5.61 -17.53 2.51
CA LYS A 86 -5.13 -18.39 1.41
C LYS A 86 -3.64 -18.73 1.55
N ILE A 87 -2.82 -17.78 2.02
CA ILE A 87 -1.38 -17.97 2.20
C ILE A 87 -0.99 -18.48 3.59
N GLY A 88 -1.95 -18.87 4.43
CA GLY A 88 -1.69 -19.35 5.79
C GLY A 88 -1.33 -18.25 6.80
N GLY A 89 -1.69 -17.00 6.52
CA GLY A 89 -1.44 -15.88 7.42
C GLY A 89 -2.29 -15.91 8.69
N ALA A 90 -1.78 -15.29 9.76
CA ALA A 90 -2.48 -15.20 11.04
C ALA A 90 -3.83 -14.49 10.91
N LEU A 91 -4.85 -14.96 11.63
CA LEU A 91 -6.23 -14.45 11.55
C LEU A 91 -6.36 -12.95 11.88
N LYS A 92 -5.53 -12.45 12.80
CA LYS A 92 -5.49 -11.04 13.24
C LYS A 92 -4.25 -10.30 12.74
N SER A 93 -3.76 -10.69 11.56
CA SER A 93 -2.57 -10.08 10.94
C SER A 93 -2.77 -8.59 10.67
N TYR A 94 -1.78 -7.77 11.01
CA TYR A 94 -1.77 -6.32 10.72
C TYR A 94 -1.81 -5.98 9.22
N HIS A 95 -1.35 -6.92 8.37
CA HIS A 95 -1.49 -6.83 6.92
C HIS A 95 -2.95 -6.66 6.46
N ILE A 96 -3.92 -7.20 7.20
CA ILE A 96 -5.36 -7.08 6.88
C ILE A 96 -5.83 -5.63 7.06
N TYR A 97 -5.22 -4.92 7.99
CA TYR A 97 -5.56 -3.56 8.38
C TYR A 97 -4.69 -2.49 7.69
N GLY A 98 -3.73 -2.90 6.85
CA GLY A 98 -2.81 -2.00 6.17
C GLY A 98 -1.80 -1.33 7.13
N MET A 99 -1.44 -2.03 8.21
CA MET A 99 -0.46 -1.58 9.21
C MET A 99 0.82 -2.40 9.13
#